data_AF-A0A957XTR8-F1
#
_entry.id   AF-A0A957XTR8-F1
#
_cell.length_a   1.000
_cell.length_b   1.000
_cell.length_c   1.000
_cell.angle_alpha   90.00
_cell.angle_beta   90.00
_cell.angle_gamma   90.00
#
_symmetry.space_group_name_H-M   'P 1'
#
loop_
_entity.id
_entity.type
_entity.pdbx_description
1 polymer ?
#
loop_
_entity_poly.entity_id
_entity_poly.type
_entity_poly.pdbx_seq_one_letter_code
_entity_poly.pdbx_strand_id
1 'polypeptide(L)' 'MSRTRLSRRLAALAVVIVLAAAFIVLLLPRNRVTVGPQQTVHSINPKMGVHTRLTDEVEEWKVKRTLEMVREMG' A
#
# COMPACT_ATOMS: atom_id res chain seq x y z
N MET A 1 -26.04 17.71 -41.40
CA MET A 1 -25.21 18.68 -40.64
C MET A 1 -25.04 18.35 -39.13
N SER A 2 -25.35 17.12 -38.67
CA SER A 2 -25.36 16.74 -37.23
C SER A 2 -24.31 15.68 -36.80
N ARG A 3 -23.77 14.89 -37.74
CA ARG A 3 -22.85 13.77 -37.44
C ARG A 3 -21.46 14.20 -36.91
N THR A 4 -20.96 15.36 -37.33
CA THR A 4 -19.66 15.91 -36.91
C THR A 4 -19.66 16.46 -35.48
N ARG A 5 -20.80 16.96 -34.99
CA ARG A 5 -20.95 17.41 -33.59
C ARG A 5 -21.10 16.23 -32.64
N LEU A 6 -21.81 15.19 -33.08
CA LEU A 6 -22.01 13.97 -32.30
C LEU A 6 -20.68 13.20 -32.10
N SER A 7 -19.90 13.02 -33.16
CA SER A 7 -18.57 12.38 -33.08
C SER A 7 -17.58 13.14 -32.19
N ARG A 8 -17.57 14.48 -32.23
CA ARG A 8 -16.77 15.30 -31.31
C ARG A 8 -17.16 15.15 -29.85
N ARG A 9 -18.46 15.05 -29.55
CA ARG A 9 -18.96 14.83 -28.18
C ARG A 9 -18.58 13.43 -27.66
N LEU A 10 -18.66 12.41 -28.51
CA LEU A 10 -18.24 11.05 -28.17
C LEU A 10 -16.74 10.97 -27.92
N ALA A 11 -15.92 11.64 -28.74
CA ALA A 11 -14.48 11.72 -28.53
C ALA A 11 -14.13 12.44 -27.22
N ALA A 12 -14.79 13.56 -26.92
CA ALA A 12 -14.60 14.27 -25.67
C ALA A 12 -15.00 13.42 -24.45
N LEU A 13 -16.12 12.69 -24.53
CA LEU A 13 -16.55 11.77 -23.48
C LEU A 13 -15.53 10.65 -23.27
N ALA A 14 -15.00 10.06 -24.35
CA ALA A 14 -13.97 9.02 -24.26
C ALA A 14 -12.71 9.55 -23.58
N VAL A 15 -12.27 10.77 -23.90
CA VAL A 15 -11.12 11.41 -23.23
C VAL A 15 -11.39 11.60 -21.74
N VAL A 16 -12.59 12.10 -21.37
CA VAL A 16 -12.97 12.26 -19.96
C VAL A 16 -12.96 10.92 -19.22
N ILE A 17 -13.49 9.85 -19.84
CA ILE A 17 -13.48 8.51 -19.25
C ILE A 17 -12.04 8.01 -19.04
N VAL A 18 -11.17 8.18 -20.04
CA VAL A 18 -9.75 7.76 -19.94
C VAL A 18 -9.03 8.53 -18.84
N LEU A 19 -9.23 9.85 -18.75
CA LEU A 19 -8.65 10.67 -17.70
C LEU A 19 -9.17 10.28 -16.31
N ALA A 20 -10.47 10.02 -16.19
CA ALA A 20 -11.06 9.54 -14.94
C ALA A 20 -10.52 8.16 -14.53
N ALA A 21 -10.38 7.23 -15.48
CA ALA A 21 -9.79 5.92 -15.22
C ALA A 21 -8.32 6.03 -14.80
N ALA A 22 -7.52 6.86 -15.48
CA ALA A 22 -6.13 7.11 -15.10
C ALA A 22 -6.01 7.73 -13.70
N PHE A 23 -6.91 8.66 -13.36
CA PHE A 23 -6.97 9.26 -12.03
C PHE A 23 -7.31 8.22 -10.95
N ILE A 24 -8.30 7.35 -11.19
CA ILE A 24 -8.64 6.25 -10.29
C ILE A 24 -7.44 5.34 -10.05
N VAL A 25 -6.71 4.94 -11.11
CA VAL A 25 -5.51 4.10 -10.99
C VAL A 25 -4.42 4.77 -10.13
N LEU A 26 -4.30 6.09 -10.19
CA LEU A 26 -3.35 6.84 -9.36
C LEU A 26 -3.74 6.85 -7.87
N LEU A 27 -5.03 6.78 -7.56
CA LEU A 27 -5.58 6.76 -6.21
C LEU A 27 -5.56 5.36 -5.57
N LEU A 28 -5.34 4.29 -6.34
CA LEU A 28 -5.30 2.94 -5.78
C LEU A 28 -4.15 2.82 -4.77
N PRO A 29 -4.40 2.25 -3.56
CA PRO A 29 -3.35 2.02 -2.58
C PRO A 29 -2.28 1.08 -3.17
N ARG A 30 -1.09 1.63 -3.46
CA ARG A 30 0.01 0.85 -4.06
C ARG A 30 0.64 -0.16 -3.09
N ASN A 31 0.60 0.13 -1.79
CA ASN A 31 1.30 -0.65 -0.79
C ASN A 31 0.30 -1.20 0.23
N ARG A 32 -0.30 -2.36 -0.06
CA ARG A 32 -0.92 -3.18 1.00
C ARG A 32 0.20 -3.87 1.75
N VAL A 33 0.46 -3.45 2.99
CA VAL A 33 1.53 -4.03 3.79
C VAL A 33 0.93 -4.98 4.81
N THR A 34 0.99 -6.28 4.51
CA THR A 34 0.54 -7.29 5.45
C THR A 34 1.68 -7.70 6.38
N VAL A 35 1.43 -7.74 7.68
CA VAL A 35 2.41 -8.11 8.72
C VAL A 35 2.83 -9.59 8.64
N GLY A 36 2.11 -10.40 7.85
CA GLY A 36 2.37 -11.82 7.66
C GLY A 36 1.89 -12.66 8.85
N PRO A 37 2.03 -13.99 8.77
CA PRO A 37 1.66 -14.89 9.88
C PRO A 37 2.60 -14.70 11.08
N GLN A 38 2.11 -15.08 12.26
CA GLN A 38 2.92 -15.13 13.47
C GLN A 38 4.08 -16.13 13.29
N GLN A 39 5.27 -15.76 13.77
CA GLN A 39 6.47 -16.59 13.71
C GLN A 39 7.07 -16.71 15.11
N THR A 40 7.49 -17.92 15.48
CA THR A 40 8.22 -18.17 16.72
C THR A 40 9.71 -18.08 16.45
N VAL A 41 10.43 -17.31 17.27
CA VAL A 41 11.89 -17.19 17.17
C VAL A 41 12.52 -18.02 18.28
N HIS A 42 13.52 -18.84 17.93
CA HIS A 42 14.29 -19.62 18.89
C HIS A 42 15.56 -18.85 19.26
N SER A 43 15.64 -18.39 20.50
CA SER A 43 16.76 -17.60 21.01
C SER A 43 17.56 -18.35 22.07
N ILE A 44 18.87 -18.11 22.13
CA ILE A 44 19.74 -18.54 23.23
C ILE A 44 19.51 -17.72 24.51
N ASN A 45 18.84 -16.56 24.42
CA ASN A 45 18.47 -15.74 25.56
C ASN A 45 16.93 -15.72 25.72
N PRO A 46 16.34 -16.70 26.44
CA PRO A 46 14.88 -16.84 26.53
C PRO A 46 14.19 -15.72 27.31
N LYS A 47 14.94 -14.80 27.91
CA LYS A 47 14.42 -13.65 28.65
C LYS A 47 14.53 -12.33 27.87
N MET A 48 15.06 -12.35 26.65
CA MET A 48 15.20 -11.16 25.84
C MET A 48 13.83 -10.73 25.28
N GLY A 49 13.47 -9.47 25.49
CA GLY A 49 12.28 -8.84 24.91
C GLY A 49 12.63 -7.51 24.27
N VAL A 50 12.02 -7.20 23.13
CA VAL A 50 12.27 -5.96 22.39
C VAL A 50 11.06 -5.04 22.50
N HIS A 51 11.24 -3.88 23.13
CA HIS A 51 10.22 -2.84 23.20
C HIS A 51 10.44 -1.85 22.06
N THR A 52 9.50 -1.81 21.11
CA THR A 52 9.53 -0.83 20.02
C THR A 52 8.52 0.27 20.32
N ARG A 53 8.98 1.51 20.38
CA ARG A 53 8.10 2.68 20.55
C ARG A 53 7.79 3.29 19.19
N LEU A 54 6.53 3.22 18.78
CA LEU A 54 5.99 3.90 17.61
C LEU A 54 4.90 4.87 18.09
N THR A 55 5.26 6.13 18.38
CA THR A 55 4.29 7.11 18.91
C THR A 55 3.50 7.83 17.82
N ASP A 56 4.15 8.13 16.69
CA ASP A 56 3.58 9.00 15.64
C ASP A 56 3.66 8.34 14.25
N GLU A 57 4.41 7.25 14.15
CA GLU A 57 4.80 6.57 12.90
C GLU A 57 4.38 5.10 12.94
N VAL A 58 3.07 4.88 13.01
CA VAL A 58 2.43 3.55 13.14
C VAL A 58 2.00 2.96 11.80
N GLU A 59 2.59 3.40 10.68
CA GLU A 59 2.29 2.82 9.39
C GLU A 59 2.65 1.32 9.36
N GLU A 60 1.78 0.50 8.75
CA GLU A 60 1.88 -0.96 8.76
C GLU A 60 3.27 -1.47 8.31
N TRP A 61 3.92 -0.76 7.41
CA TRP A 61 5.26 -1.10 6.93
C TRP A 61 6.37 -0.92 7.96
N LYS A 62 6.25 0.05 8.85
CA LYS A 62 7.22 0.29 9.93
C LYS A 62 7.08 -0.80 10.99
N VAL A 63 5.84 -1.14 11.35
CA VAL A 63 5.54 -2.28 12.23
C VAL A 63 6.13 -3.57 11.65
N LYS A 64 5.84 -3.88 10.38
CA LYS A 64 6.40 -5.05 9.69
C LYS A 64 7.92 -5.05 9.71
N ARG A 65 8.56 -3.93 9.39
CA ARG A 65 10.03 -3.82 9.38
C ARG A 65 10.63 -4.05 10.77
N THR A 66 10.03 -3.52 11.82
CA THR A 66 10.51 -3.75 13.19
C THR A 66 10.39 -5.21 13.60
N LEU A 67 9.32 -5.89 13.22
CA LEU A 67 9.16 -7.33 13.46
C LEU A 67 10.17 -8.17 12.68
N GLU A 68 10.52 -7.78 11.45
CA GLU A 68 11.61 -8.42 10.69
C GLU A 68 12.96 -8.26 11.38
N MET A 69 13.29 -7.05 11.84
CA MET A 69 14.55 -6.80 12.57
C MET A 69 14.63 -7.62 13.85
N VAL A 70 13.54 -7.73 14.62
CA VAL A 70 13.50 -8.55 15.84
C VAL A 70 13.74 -10.03 15.52
N ARG A 71 13.24 -10.54 14.39
CA ARG A 71 13.50 -11.92 13.96
C ARG A 71 14.95 -12.15 13.56
N GLU A 72 15.55 -11.18 12.87
CA GLU A 72 16.96 -11.23 12.47
C GLU A 72 17.92 -11.22 13.68
N MET A 73 17.47 -10.70 14.83
CA MET A 73 18.27 -10.68 16.07
C MET A 73 18.42 -12.07 16.73
N GLY A 74 17.49 -13.00 16.51
CA GLY A 74 17.51 -14.34 17.13
C GLY A 74 16.96 -14.37 18.56
#